data_AF-A0A060WMS5-F1
#
_entry.id   AF-A0A060WMS5-F1
#
_cell.length_a   1.000
_cell.length_b   1.000
_cell.length_c   1.000
_cell.angle_alpha   90.00
_cell.angle_beta   90.00
_cell.angle_gamma   90.00
#
_symmetry.space_group_name_H-M   'P 1'
#
loop_
_entity.id
_entity.type
_entity.pdbx_description
1 polymer ?
#
loop_
_entity_poly.entity_id
_entity_poly.type
_entity_poly.pdbx_seq_one_letter_code
_entity_poly.pdbx_strand_id
1 'polypeptide(L)'
;MTSVRSFQRTLEVFKEDLQGDCAHFPKVQELIQGERDVSPHVHSIDKLIGNFRNHFDSLSLGQQLLITVNPFLITDVRGLSKEVTQTFILWIELIDLQANVALREHFQLTDHDTFWLQAVSETVFPGLTKVALHTLTMFGSTYSCESSFYTMNIIQK
;
A
#
# COMPACT_ATOMS: atom_id res chain seq x y z
N MET A 1 3.48 8.60 1.50
CA MET A 1 4.13 7.90 0.35
C MET A 1 5.48 8.51 -0.07
N THR A 2 5.66 9.84 -0.03
CA THR A 2 6.93 10.49 -0.40
C THR A 2 8.14 10.00 0.40
N SER A 3 7.99 9.80 1.72
CA SER A 3 9.02 9.25 2.59
C SER A 3 9.42 7.82 2.21
N VAL A 4 8.45 6.95 1.91
CA VAL A 4 8.69 5.56 1.49
C VAL A 4 9.43 5.51 0.16
N ARG A 5 9.01 6.31 -0.83
CA ARG A 5 9.69 6.39 -2.14
C ARG A 5 11.10 6.97 -2.01
N SER A 6 11.28 7.97 -1.17
CA SER A 6 12.60 8.52 -0.86
C SER A 6 13.50 7.46 -0.25
N PHE A 7 13.00 6.71 0.74
CA PHE A 7 13.75 5.65 1.40
C PHE A 7 14.10 4.50 0.45
N GLN A 8 13.19 4.06 -0.42
CA GLN A 8 13.46 3.06 -1.45
C GLN A 8 14.62 3.48 -2.37
N ARG A 9 14.65 4.75 -2.81
CA ARG A 9 15.76 5.29 -3.60
C ARG A 9 17.06 5.36 -2.80
N THR A 10 16.99 5.72 -1.52
CA THR A 10 18.17 5.70 -0.63
C THR A 10 18.75 4.29 -0.50
N LEU A 11 17.92 3.24 -0.42
CA LEU A 11 18.39 1.86 -0.37
C LEU A 11 19.08 1.43 -1.67
N GLU A 12 18.61 1.89 -2.83
CA GLU A 12 19.27 1.65 -4.12
C GLU A 12 20.67 2.28 -4.14
N VAL A 13 20.79 3.54 -3.70
CA VAL A 13 22.09 4.23 -3.58
C VAL A 13 23.02 3.50 -2.61
N PHE A 14 22.51 3.04 -1.46
CA PHE A 14 23.33 2.30 -0.49
C PHE A 14 23.80 0.94 -1.01
N LYS A 15 22.98 0.26 -1.83
CA LYS A 15 23.39 -0.97 -2.49
C LYS A 15 24.56 -0.71 -3.45
N GLU A 16 24.42 0.30 -4.31
CA GLU A 16 25.46 0.69 -5.26
C GLU A 16 26.76 1.09 -4.55
N ASP A 17 26.65 1.85 -3.46
CA ASP A 17 27.78 2.30 -2.67
C ASP A 17 28.54 1.13 -2.00
N LEU A 18 27.82 0.15 -1.46
CA LEU A 18 28.43 -1.07 -0.88
C LEU A 18 29.12 -1.96 -1.92
N GLN A 19 28.69 -1.89 -3.18
CA GLN A 19 29.34 -2.61 -4.29
C GLN A 19 30.50 -1.80 -4.90
N GLY A 20 30.60 -0.52 -4.57
CA GLY A 20 31.65 0.40 -4.97
C GLY A 20 32.72 0.57 -3.90
N ASP A 21 33.10 1.82 -3.64
CA ASP A 21 34.15 2.18 -2.69
C ASP A 21 33.64 2.31 -1.24
N CYS A 22 32.36 2.06 -0.98
CA CYS A 22 31.72 2.21 0.32
C CYS A 22 31.87 3.64 0.91
N ALA A 23 31.87 4.68 0.06
CA ALA A 23 32.07 6.07 0.49
C ALA A 23 31.11 6.55 1.60
N HIS A 24 29.89 6.01 1.65
CA HIS A 24 28.89 6.36 2.67
C HIS A 24 28.95 5.46 3.91
N PHE A 25 29.86 4.48 3.93
CA PHE A 25 30.07 3.57 5.04
C PHE A 25 31.54 3.58 5.51
N PRO A 26 32.00 4.66 6.19
CA PRO A 26 33.41 4.81 6.59
C PRO A 26 33.92 3.67 7.49
N LYS A 27 33.08 3.21 8.41
CA LYS A 27 33.41 2.05 9.27
C LYS A 27 33.55 0.76 8.47
N VAL A 28 32.80 0.62 7.38
CA VAL A 28 32.87 -0.54 6.50
C VAL A 28 34.16 -0.48 5.70
N GLN A 29 34.56 0.69 5.18
CA GLN A 29 35.89 0.90 4.58
C GLN A 29 37.04 0.56 5.54
N GLU A 30 36.94 0.97 6.81
CA GLU A 30 37.93 0.62 7.85
C GLU A 30 38.01 -0.89 8.12
N LEU A 31 36.87 -1.59 8.00
CA LEU A 31 36.73 -3.01 8.32
C LEU A 31 37.02 -3.94 7.14
N ILE A 32 37.00 -3.45 5.90
CA ILE A 32 37.29 -4.18 4.66
C ILE A 32 38.66 -3.76 4.10
N GLN A 33 39.67 -3.55 4.94
CA GLN A 33 41.06 -3.39 4.49
C GLN A 33 41.63 -4.67 3.83
N GLY A 34 40.95 -5.23 2.83
CA GLY A 34 41.42 -6.27 1.93
C GLY A 34 40.54 -7.53 1.80
N GLU A 35 39.78 -7.95 2.83
CA GLU A 35 39.35 -9.36 2.90
C GLU A 35 37.90 -9.65 3.29
N ARG A 36 37.09 -8.68 3.71
CA ARG A 36 35.70 -8.96 4.09
C ARG A 36 34.72 -8.82 2.93
N ASP A 37 34.08 -9.94 2.61
CA ASP A 37 32.99 -10.00 1.66
C ASP A 37 31.77 -9.19 2.14
N VAL A 38 31.39 -8.18 1.37
CA VAL A 38 30.21 -7.32 1.60
C VAL A 38 28.93 -7.90 1.00
N SER A 39 29.03 -8.99 0.22
CA SER A 39 27.89 -9.65 -0.43
C SER A 39 26.72 -9.97 0.53
N PRO A 40 26.93 -10.38 1.79
CA PRO A 40 25.81 -10.59 2.73
C PRO A 40 25.01 -9.32 3.03
N HIS A 41 25.67 -8.16 3.08
CA HIS A 41 25.03 -6.87 3.32
C HIS A 41 24.29 -6.38 2.07
N VAL A 42 24.91 -6.53 0.89
CA VAL A 42 24.26 -6.26 -0.40
C VAL A 42 23.01 -7.12 -0.56
N HIS A 43 23.11 -8.42 -0.25
CA HIS A 43 21.97 -9.33 -0.28
C HIS A 43 20.87 -8.94 0.70
N SER A 44 21.24 -8.47 1.90
CA SER A 44 20.27 -7.98 2.90
C SER A 44 19.55 -6.71 2.42
N ILE A 45 20.26 -5.77 1.79
CA ILE A 45 19.65 -4.58 1.19
C ILE A 45 18.77 -4.98 0.01
N ASP A 46 19.19 -5.91 -0.85
CA ASP A 46 18.37 -6.40 -1.96
C ASP A 46 17.08 -7.05 -1.47
N LYS A 47 17.16 -7.88 -0.43
CA LYS A 47 15.98 -8.46 0.22
C LYS A 47 15.08 -7.37 0.81
N LEU A 48 15.66 -6.33 1.40
CA LEU A 48 14.90 -5.20 1.94
C LEU A 48 14.22 -4.39 0.83
N ILE A 49 14.91 -4.10 -0.27
CA ILE A 49 14.35 -3.47 -1.46
C ILE A 49 13.20 -4.31 -2.01
N GLY A 50 13.41 -5.63 -2.16
CA GLY A 50 12.38 -6.56 -2.60
C GLY A 50 11.17 -6.60 -1.66
N ASN A 51 11.40 -6.60 -0.35
CA ASN A 51 10.32 -6.54 0.64
C ASN A 51 9.54 -5.23 0.54
N PHE A 52 10.22 -4.09 0.43
CA PHE A 52 9.56 -2.79 0.27
C PHE A 52 8.82 -2.70 -1.07
N ARG A 53 9.41 -3.20 -2.16
CA ARG A 53 8.72 -3.31 -3.45
C ARG A 53 7.51 -4.19 -3.27
N ASN A 54 7.60 -5.46 -2.90
CA ASN A 54 6.42 -6.32 -2.74
C ASN A 54 5.36 -5.77 -1.77
N HIS A 55 5.76 -5.20 -0.64
CA HIS A 55 4.86 -4.64 0.37
C HIS A 55 4.17 -3.35 -0.10
N PHE A 56 4.84 -2.51 -0.89
CA PHE A 56 4.30 -1.24 -1.39
C PHE A 56 3.95 -1.24 -2.90
N ASP A 57 4.25 -2.31 -3.64
CA ASP A 57 3.89 -2.62 -5.04
C ASP A 57 2.57 -3.36 -5.11
N SER A 58 2.23 -4.17 -4.09
CA SER A 58 0.99 -4.97 -4.10
C SER A 58 -0.29 -4.12 -4.20
N LEU A 59 -0.15 -2.80 -4.15
CA LEU A 59 -1.23 -1.87 -4.29
C LEU A 59 -0.74 -0.63 -5.03
N SER A 60 -1.35 -0.33 -6.17
CA SER A 60 -1.75 1.05 -6.43
C SER A 60 -2.76 1.46 -5.34
N LEU A 61 -2.31 1.57 -4.08
CA LEU A 61 -3.17 1.92 -2.93
C LEU A 61 -3.94 3.19 -3.27
N GLY A 62 -3.36 4.08 -4.08
CA GLY A 62 -4.07 5.21 -4.68
C GLY A 62 -5.35 4.86 -5.46
N GLN A 63 -5.37 3.81 -6.29
CA GLN A 63 -6.56 3.38 -7.03
C GLN A 63 -7.60 2.72 -6.13
N GLN A 64 -7.19 1.84 -5.21
CA GLN A 64 -8.12 1.24 -4.25
C GLN A 64 -8.69 2.27 -3.27
N LEU A 65 -7.85 3.21 -2.81
CA LEU A 65 -8.29 4.37 -2.05
C LEU A 65 -9.21 5.26 -2.88
N LEU A 66 -8.95 5.46 -4.17
CA LEU A 66 -9.83 6.27 -5.01
C LEU A 66 -11.20 5.62 -5.17
N ILE A 67 -11.25 4.30 -5.40
CA ILE A 67 -12.50 3.52 -5.42
C ILE A 67 -13.22 3.70 -4.08
N THR A 68 -12.52 3.52 -2.95
CA THR A 68 -13.12 3.54 -1.61
C THR A 68 -13.55 4.93 -1.17
N VAL A 69 -12.74 5.96 -1.44
CA VAL A 69 -13.00 7.34 -1.01
C VAL A 69 -14.06 7.99 -1.87
N ASN A 70 -14.00 7.82 -3.20
CA ASN A 70 -15.02 8.36 -4.09
C ASN A 70 -15.03 7.63 -5.45
N PRO A 71 -15.87 6.60 -5.60
CA PRO A 71 -15.92 5.83 -6.84
C PRO A 71 -16.44 6.66 -8.02
N PHE A 72 -17.16 7.76 -7.78
CA PHE A 72 -17.75 8.61 -8.82
C PHE A 72 -16.77 9.60 -9.47
N LEU A 73 -15.54 9.74 -8.95
CA LEU A 73 -14.48 10.54 -9.57
C LEU A 73 -13.66 9.77 -10.62
N ILE A 74 -13.86 8.46 -10.72
CA ILE A 74 -13.08 7.60 -11.62
C ILE A 74 -13.66 7.69 -13.03
N THR A 75 -12.98 8.41 -13.92
CA THR A 75 -13.41 8.56 -15.32
C THR A 75 -12.81 7.53 -16.27
N ASP A 76 -11.58 7.05 -15.98
CA ASP A 76 -10.91 6.02 -16.77
C ASP A 76 -10.90 4.70 -16.00
N VAL A 77 -12.00 3.96 -16.12
CA VAL A 77 -12.17 2.63 -15.50
C VAL A 77 -11.12 1.65 -16.04
N ARG A 78 -10.73 1.76 -17.32
CA ARG A 78 -9.72 0.86 -17.93
C ARG A 78 -8.31 1.10 -17.39
N GLY A 79 -8.03 2.31 -16.92
CA GLY A 79 -6.78 2.67 -16.24
C GLY A 79 -6.56 1.97 -14.90
N LEU A 80 -7.57 1.28 -14.35
CA LEU A 80 -7.46 0.51 -13.10
C LEU A 80 -6.66 -0.82 -13.25
N SER A 81 -6.03 -1.09 -14.41
CA SER A 81 -5.35 -2.36 -14.69
C SER A 81 -3.83 -2.31 -14.72
N LYS A 82 -3.22 -3.07 -13.80
CA LYS A 82 -2.25 -4.15 -14.11
C LYS A 82 -2.30 -5.34 -13.13
N GLU A 83 -2.73 -5.18 -11.88
CA GLU A 83 -2.56 -6.24 -10.87
C GLU A 83 -3.82 -6.94 -10.34
N VAL A 84 -5.05 -6.60 -10.76
CA VAL A 84 -6.24 -7.29 -10.23
C VAL A 84 -6.64 -8.46 -11.15
N THR A 85 -6.43 -9.69 -10.71
CA THR A 85 -6.77 -10.92 -11.46
C THR A 85 -8.26 -11.04 -11.83
N GLN A 86 -9.11 -10.11 -11.36
CA GLN A 86 -10.54 -9.97 -11.66
C GLN A 86 -10.92 -8.59 -12.28
N THR A 87 -9.97 -7.94 -12.95
CA THR A 87 -10.07 -6.56 -13.46
C THR A 87 -11.38 -6.27 -14.23
N PHE A 88 -11.82 -7.18 -15.11
CA PHE A 88 -13.00 -6.93 -15.96
C PHE A 88 -14.32 -6.88 -15.18
N ILE A 89 -14.48 -7.75 -14.17
CA ILE A 89 -15.70 -7.79 -13.35
C ILE A 89 -15.82 -6.51 -12.50
N LEU A 90 -14.70 -6.08 -11.91
CA LEU A 90 -14.63 -4.83 -11.16
C LEU A 90 -14.96 -3.60 -12.01
N TRP A 91 -14.55 -3.60 -13.28
CA TRP A 91 -14.89 -2.52 -14.20
C TRP A 91 -16.39 -2.43 -14.47
N ILE A 92 -17.03 -3.57 -14.71
CA ILE A 92 -18.48 -3.62 -14.92
C ILE A 92 -19.20 -3.15 -13.65
N GLU A 93 -18.82 -3.68 -12.48
CA GLU A 93 -19.40 -3.26 -11.21
C GLU A 93 -19.24 -1.75 -10.98
N LEU A 94 -18.07 -1.17 -11.30
CA LEU A 94 -17.84 0.26 -11.14
C LEU A 94 -18.69 1.10 -12.09
N ILE A 95 -18.84 0.67 -13.34
CA ILE A 95 -19.70 1.35 -14.32
C ILE A 95 -21.16 1.30 -13.85
N ASP A 96 -21.63 0.14 -13.41
CA ASP A 96 -23.00 -0.05 -12.92
C ASP A 96 -23.27 0.77 -11.66
N LEU A 97 -22.32 0.82 -10.72
CA LEU A 97 -22.40 1.64 -9.53
C LEU A 97 -22.45 3.14 -9.87
N GLN A 98 -21.64 3.60 -10.82
CA GLN A 98 -21.62 4.99 -11.26
C GLN A 98 -22.89 5.41 -12.01
N ALA A 99 -23.50 4.49 -12.74
CA ALA A 99 -24.77 4.71 -13.42
C ALA A 99 -25.98 4.76 -12.46
N ASN A 100 -25.82 4.26 -11.23
CA ASN A 100 -26.89 4.24 -10.23
C ASN A 100 -27.04 5.61 -9.56
N VAL A 101 -28.07 6.36 -9.99
CA VAL A 101 -28.38 7.71 -9.47
C VAL A 101 -28.67 7.69 -7.97
N ALA A 102 -29.41 6.71 -7.47
CA ALA A 102 -29.76 6.62 -6.06
C ALA A 102 -28.52 6.39 -5.17
N LEU A 103 -27.59 5.52 -5.60
CA LEU A 103 -26.31 5.34 -4.91
C LEU A 103 -25.47 6.61 -4.94
N ARG A 104 -25.48 7.33 -6.07
CA ARG A 104 -24.76 8.61 -6.18
C ARG A 104 -25.31 9.66 -5.24
N GLU A 105 -26.63 9.80 -5.16
CA GLU A 105 -27.29 10.72 -4.22
C GLU A 105 -27.00 10.33 -2.78
N HIS A 106 -27.09 9.04 -2.45
CA HIS A 106 -26.76 8.55 -1.11
C HIS A 106 -25.31 8.85 -0.73
N PHE A 107 -24.36 8.66 -1.65
CA PHE A 107 -22.95 9.00 -1.43
C PHE A 107 -22.74 10.50 -1.15
N GLN A 108 -23.53 11.40 -1.73
CA GLN A 108 -23.43 12.84 -1.41
C GLN A 108 -23.95 13.18 -0.01
N LEU A 109 -24.78 12.32 0.58
CA LEU A 109 -25.41 12.53 1.88
C LEU A 109 -24.69 11.82 3.02
N THR A 110 -23.76 10.91 2.72
CA THR A 110 -23.04 10.11 3.72
C THR A 110 -21.53 10.18 3.52
N ASP A 111 -20.76 9.89 4.56
CA ASP A 111 -19.35 9.61 4.41
C ASP A 111 -19.10 8.28 3.67
N HIS A 112 -17.86 8.06 3.26
CA HIS A 112 -17.47 6.89 2.48
C HIS A 112 -17.60 5.58 3.27
N ASP A 113 -17.37 5.57 4.59
CA ASP A 113 -17.49 4.37 5.41
C ASP A 113 -18.96 3.93 5.46
N THR A 114 -19.86 4.87 5.80
CA THR A 114 -21.30 4.63 5.84
C THR A 114 -21.83 4.18 4.47
N PHE A 115 -21.36 4.80 3.38
CA PHE A 115 -21.75 4.41 2.02
C PHE A 115 -21.43 2.95 1.72
N TRP A 116 -20.19 2.52 1.94
CA TRP A 116 -19.76 1.14 1.64
C TRP A 116 -20.37 0.12 2.59
N LEU A 117 -20.58 0.48 3.86
CA LEU A 117 -21.10 -0.45 4.88
C LEU A 117 -22.62 -0.60 4.84
N GLN A 118 -23.37 0.39 4.33
CA GLN A 118 -24.83 0.42 4.45
C GLN A 118 -25.58 0.59 3.13
N ALA A 119 -25.00 1.29 2.14
CA ALA A 119 -25.70 1.60 0.89
C ALA A 119 -25.34 0.63 -0.24
N VAL A 120 -24.07 0.21 -0.33
CA VAL A 120 -23.60 -0.69 -1.40
C VAL A 120 -23.89 -2.15 -1.03
N SER A 121 -24.71 -2.83 -1.83
CA SER A 121 -25.03 -4.24 -1.62
C SER A 121 -23.90 -5.16 -2.07
N GLU A 122 -23.34 -5.96 -1.15
CA GLU A 122 -22.31 -6.97 -1.44
C GLU A 122 -22.79 -8.01 -2.46
N THR A 123 -24.09 -8.30 -2.51
CA THR A 123 -24.64 -9.26 -3.50
C THR A 123 -24.66 -8.72 -4.92
N VAL A 124 -24.68 -7.39 -5.08
CA VAL A 124 -24.76 -6.71 -6.38
C VAL A 124 -23.38 -6.26 -6.84
N PHE A 125 -22.53 -5.81 -5.91
CA PHE A 125 -21.18 -5.31 -6.19
C PHE A 125 -20.11 -6.04 -5.35
N PRO A 126 -20.01 -7.38 -5.44
CA PRO A 126 -19.15 -8.18 -4.55
C PRO A 126 -17.67 -7.82 -4.67
N GLY A 127 -17.19 -7.52 -5.88
CA GLY A 127 -15.81 -7.13 -6.10
C GLY A 127 -15.48 -5.77 -5.48
N LEU A 128 -16.31 -4.76 -5.72
CA LEU A 128 -16.12 -3.41 -5.16
C LEU A 128 -16.23 -3.41 -3.64
N THR A 129 -17.23 -4.10 -3.08
CA THR A 129 -17.37 -4.22 -1.62
C THR A 129 -16.14 -4.86 -1.00
N LYS A 130 -15.57 -5.91 -1.63
CA LYS A 130 -14.33 -6.54 -1.16
C LYS A 130 -13.15 -5.56 -1.17
N VAL A 131 -12.99 -4.76 -2.22
CA VAL A 131 -11.92 -3.74 -2.30
C VAL A 131 -12.10 -2.66 -1.24
N ALA A 132 -13.34 -2.17 -1.06
CA ALA A 132 -13.66 -1.17 -0.07
C ALA A 132 -13.40 -1.67 1.35
N LEU A 133 -13.93 -2.85 1.72
CA LEU A 133 -13.73 -3.44 3.05
C LEU A 133 -12.25 -3.70 3.34
N HIS A 134 -11.52 -4.25 2.38
CA HIS A 134 -10.07 -4.43 2.51
C HIS A 134 -9.37 -3.10 2.79
N THR A 135 -9.70 -2.04 2.04
CA THR A 135 -9.10 -0.71 2.20
C THR A 135 -9.45 -0.07 3.55
N LEU A 136 -10.72 -0.12 3.95
CA LEU A 136 -11.22 0.43 5.22
C LEU A 136 -10.60 -0.27 6.43
N THR A 137 -10.34 -1.58 6.32
CA THR A 137 -9.80 -2.38 7.44
C THR A 137 -8.27 -2.51 7.43
N MET A 138 -7.60 -2.11 6.34
CA MET A 138 -6.16 -2.27 6.15
C MET A 138 -5.32 -1.63 7.28
N PHE A 139 -5.79 -0.49 7.79
CA PHE A 139 -5.08 0.30 8.81
C PHE A 139 -5.61 0.08 10.24
N GLY A 140 -6.81 -0.49 10.39
CA GLY A 140 -7.44 -0.66 11.70
C GLY A 140 -6.69 -1.64 12.60
N SER A 141 -6.10 -2.69 12.01
CA SER A 141 -5.39 -3.74 12.76
C SER A 141 -4.00 -3.29 13.23
N THR A 142 -3.27 -2.52 12.42
CA THR A 142 -1.94 -2.01 12.78
C THR A 142 -2.02 -0.98 13.91
N TYR A 143 -2.91 0.00 13.81
CA TYR A 143 -3.09 1.01 14.87
C TYR A 143 -3.54 0.39 16.20
N SER A 144 -4.50 -0.54 16.15
CA SER A 144 -4.98 -1.22 17.37
C SER A 144 -3.89 -2.05 18.03
N CYS A 145 -3.03 -2.70 17.23
CA CYS A 145 -1.90 -3.47 17.71
C CYS A 145 -0.82 -2.56 18.32
N GLU A 146 -0.45 -1.48 17.63
CA GLU A 146 0.53 -0.50 18.12
C GLU A 146 0.06 0.20 19.40
N SER A 147 -1.21 0.60 19.47
CA SER A 147 -1.81 1.17 20.68
C SER A 147 -1.79 0.17 21.85
N SER A 148 -2.07 -1.10 21.57
CA SER A 148 -2.03 -2.17 22.59
C SER A 148 -0.61 -2.43 23.10
N PHE A 149 0.39 -2.47 22.20
CA PHE A 149 1.80 -2.60 22.57
C PHE A 149 2.34 -1.38 23.33
N TYR A 150 1.95 -0.17 22.91
CA TYR A 150 2.27 1.06 23.63
C TYR A 150 1.70 1.03 25.06
N THR A 151 0.45 0.58 25.20
CA THR A 151 -0.21 0.45 26.51
C THR A 151 0.47 -0.59 27.40
N MET A 152 0.90 -1.74 26.84
CA MET A 152 1.70 -2.72 27.58
C MET A 152 3.03 -2.15 28.10
N ASN A 153 3.71 -1.31 27.32
CA ASN A 153 4.94 -0.64 27.77
C ASN A 153 4.70 0.37 28.91
N ILE A 154 3.49 0.90 29.05
CA ILE A 154 3.11 1.76 30.18
C ILE A 154 2.88 0.94 31.44
N ILE A 155 2.30 -0.25 31.32
CA ILE A 155 1.95 -1.13 32.46
C ILE A 155 3.18 -1.92 32.96
N GLN A 156 4.20 -2.12 32.14
CA GLN A 156 5.46 -2.80 32.53
C GLN A 156 6.50 -1.87 33.21
N LYS A 157 6.11 -0.66 33.63
CA LYS A 157 6.91 0.21 34.50
C LYS A 157 6.40 0.15 35.93
#